data_AF-A0A971NN94-F1
#
_entry.id   AF-A0A971NN94-F1
#
_cell.length_a   1.000
_cell.length_b   1.000
_cell.length_c   1.000
_cell.angle_alpha   90.00
_cell.angle_beta   90.00
_cell.angle_gamma   90.00
#
_symmetry.space_group_name_H-M   'P 1'
#
loop_
_entity.id
_entity.type
_entity.pdbx_description
1 polymer ?
#
loop_
_entity_poly.entity_id
_entity_poly.type
_entity_poly.pdbx_seq_one_letter_code
_entity_poly.pdbx_strand_id
1 'polypeptide(L)'
;MHIDPFILAAQIINFLILAYLLKRFLYDKIVQAMNVREAGIARRLSEADRLKAEASHALAASEERKYAIDVQAADMLDQARLAADREKERLMEQVREEVSLTHRRWIEALEMEKSAFLEDLRRRAGTYVFETVRQVLIDLADEELEQRMVQIFVRRVASLKPDEKMLLEKALDAPEPTISVKTAFELNRQLKQSIEEALKPFLGPDGEIVYETNGRTGAGIEMMAHGYKLSWSIDDYLESLEQKFLQILKKETGASGSKGAAV
;
A
#
# COMPACT_ATOMS: atom_id res chain seq x y z
N MET A 1 39.19 -105.86 -97.42
CA MET A 1 38.46 -105.19 -96.32
C MET A 1 37.83 -106.26 -95.46
N HIS A 2 38.51 -106.66 -94.38
CA HIS A 2 37.91 -107.44 -93.31
C HIS A 2 38.02 -106.56 -92.07
N ILE A 3 36.99 -105.75 -91.84
CA ILE A 3 36.77 -105.24 -90.50
C ILE A 3 36.35 -106.48 -89.72
N ASP A 4 37.21 -106.97 -88.83
CA ASP A 4 36.82 -108.05 -87.93
C ASP A 4 35.64 -107.55 -87.10
N PRO A 5 34.42 -108.06 -87.33
CA PRO A 5 33.24 -107.61 -86.60
C PRO A 5 33.40 -107.81 -85.09
N PHE A 6 34.27 -108.75 -84.69
CA PHE A 6 34.66 -108.98 -83.31
C PHE A 6 35.55 -107.86 -82.72
N ILE A 7 36.56 -107.40 -83.45
CA ILE A 7 37.45 -106.31 -82.98
C ILE A 7 36.67 -104.98 -82.93
N LEU A 8 35.82 -104.73 -83.93
CA LEU A 8 34.94 -103.55 -83.93
C LEU A 8 33.96 -103.59 -82.74
N ALA A 9 33.35 -104.75 -82.47
CA ALA A 9 32.46 -104.93 -81.31
C ALA A 9 33.21 -104.73 -79.97
N ALA A 10 34.42 -105.28 -79.83
CA ALA A 10 35.24 -105.10 -78.64
C ALA A 10 35.65 -103.64 -78.42
N GLN A 11 35.97 -102.90 -79.49
CA GLN A 11 36.32 -101.47 -79.42
C GLN A 11 35.11 -100.60 -79.10
N ILE A 12 33.91 -100.93 -79.62
CA ILE A 12 32.65 -100.29 -79.23
C ILE A 12 32.36 -100.53 -77.74
N ILE A 13 32.54 -101.77 -77.26
CA ILE A 13 32.36 -102.10 -75.83
C ILE A 13 33.36 -101.32 -74.97
N ASN A 14 34.64 -101.24 -75.35
CA ASN A 14 35.65 -100.47 -74.61
C ASN A 14 35.34 -98.96 -74.59
N PHE A 15 34.90 -98.40 -75.72
CA PHE A 15 34.46 -97.00 -75.79
C PHE A 15 33.22 -96.76 -74.93
N LEU A 16 32.26 -97.68 -74.92
CA LEU A 16 31.07 -97.59 -74.06
C LEU A 16 31.42 -97.68 -72.58
N ILE A 17 32.36 -98.56 -72.19
CA ILE A 17 32.87 -98.64 -70.82
C ILE A 17 33.56 -97.34 -70.42
N LEU A 18 34.42 -96.79 -71.28
CA LEU A 18 35.10 -95.53 -71.03
C LEU A 18 34.11 -94.35 -70.95
N ALA A 19 33.17 -94.25 -71.90
CA ALA A 19 32.15 -93.20 -71.91
C ALA A 19 31.24 -93.29 -70.67
N TYR A 20 30.90 -94.51 -70.24
CA TYR A 20 30.15 -94.75 -69.01
C TYR A 20 30.94 -94.32 -67.77
N LEU A 21 32.22 -94.70 -67.67
CA LEU A 21 33.11 -94.27 -66.58
C LEU A 21 33.26 -92.76 -66.57
N LEU A 22 33.47 -92.12 -67.71
CA LEU A 22 33.68 -90.67 -67.82
C LEU A 22 32.40 -89.89 -67.47
N LYS A 23 31.25 -90.40 -67.89
CA LYS A 23 29.92 -89.89 -67.50
C LYS A 23 29.73 -89.99 -65.98
N ARG A 24 29.99 -91.16 -65.40
CA ARG A 24 29.76 -91.45 -63.98
C ARG A 24 30.74 -90.74 -63.04
N PHE A 25 32.01 -90.64 -63.43
CA PHE A 25 33.08 -90.13 -62.55
C PHE A 25 33.38 -88.63 -62.75
N LEU A 26 33.40 -88.13 -63.99
CA LEU A 26 33.81 -86.75 -64.28
C LEU A 26 32.62 -85.83 -64.56
N TYR A 27 31.72 -86.22 -65.47
CA TYR A 27 30.61 -85.36 -65.89
C TYR A 27 29.65 -85.07 -64.73
N ASP A 28 29.21 -86.12 -64.03
CA ASP A 28 28.31 -85.98 -62.88
C ASP A 28 28.93 -85.10 -61.78
N LYS A 29 30.23 -85.24 -61.50
CA LYS A 29 30.94 -84.44 -60.47
C LYS A 29 31.14 -82.98 -60.88
N ILE A 30 31.49 -82.71 -62.13
CA ILE A 30 31.72 -81.35 -62.64
C ILE A 30 30.40 -80.57 -62.75
N VAL A 31 29.34 -81.20 -63.26
CA VAL A 31 28.00 -80.59 -63.34
C VAL A 31 27.43 -80.33 -61.95
N GLN A 32 27.62 -81.25 -61.00
CA GLN A 32 27.25 -80.99 -59.60
C GLN A 32 27.99 -79.80 -59.00
N ALA A 33 29.31 -79.68 -59.22
CA ALA A 33 30.09 -78.55 -58.74
C ALA A 33 29.64 -77.21 -59.37
N MET A 34 29.32 -77.21 -60.66
CA MET A 34 28.78 -76.05 -61.37
C MET A 34 27.41 -75.64 -60.83
N ASN A 35 26.49 -76.60 -60.63
CA ASN A 35 25.16 -76.36 -60.05
C ASN A 35 25.24 -75.83 -58.61
N VAL A 36 26.15 -76.36 -57.79
CA VAL A 36 26.38 -75.87 -56.41
C VAL A 36 26.87 -74.42 -56.43
N ARG A 37 27.78 -74.09 -57.36
CA ARG A 37 28.28 -72.72 -57.53
C ARG A 37 27.20 -71.78 -58.04
N GLU A 38 26.43 -72.17 -59.05
CA GLU A 38 25.32 -71.39 -59.59
C GLU A 38 24.24 -71.14 -58.53
N ALA A 39 23.83 -72.17 -57.80
CA ALA A 39 22.90 -72.05 -56.68
C ALA A 39 23.46 -71.17 -55.56
N GLY A 40 24.77 -71.24 -55.28
CA GLY A 40 25.44 -70.37 -54.30
C GLY A 40 25.45 -68.90 -54.72
N ILE A 41 25.71 -68.61 -56.00
CA ILE A 41 25.66 -67.25 -56.56
C ILE A 41 24.23 -66.72 -56.56
N ALA A 42 23.26 -67.52 -57.01
CA ALA A 42 21.84 -67.16 -57.02
C ALA A 42 21.32 -66.85 -55.59
N ARG A 43 21.70 -67.66 -54.59
CA ARG A 43 21.36 -67.38 -53.18
C ARG A 43 21.96 -66.08 -52.68
N ARG A 44 23.26 -65.85 -52.93
CA ARG A 44 23.93 -64.60 -52.50
C ARG A 44 23.31 -63.36 -53.15
N LEU A 45 22.94 -63.45 -54.43
CA LEU A 45 22.29 -62.36 -55.14
C LEU A 45 20.89 -62.10 -54.57
N SER A 46 20.08 -63.15 -54.38
CA SER A 46 18.75 -63.04 -53.78
C SER A 46 18.79 -62.51 -52.34
N GLU A 47 19.78 -62.92 -51.55
CA GLU A 47 19.98 -62.40 -50.19
C GLU A 47 20.39 -60.93 -50.20
N ALA A 48 21.28 -60.52 -51.11
CA ALA A 48 21.66 -59.13 -51.29
C ALA A 48 20.48 -58.25 -51.73
N ASP A 49 19.64 -58.74 -52.65
CA ASP A 49 18.42 -58.04 -53.07
C ASP A 49 17.41 -57.91 -51.92
N ARG A 50 17.22 -58.97 -51.12
CA ARG A 50 16.37 -58.93 -49.93
C ARG A 50 16.89 -57.93 -48.91
N LEU A 51 18.18 -57.95 -48.59
CA LEU A 51 18.80 -57.01 -47.65
C LEU A 51 18.70 -55.57 -48.15
N LYS A 52 18.86 -55.33 -49.45
CA LYS A 52 18.70 -54.01 -50.05
C LYS A 52 17.24 -53.52 -49.96
N ALA A 53 16.28 -54.40 -50.21
CA ALA A 53 14.86 -54.08 -50.05
C ALA A 53 14.52 -53.76 -48.60
N GLU A 54 14.97 -54.58 -47.64
CA GLU A 54 14.79 -54.36 -46.20
C GLU A 54 15.42 -53.04 -45.75
N ALA A 55 16.64 -52.74 -46.20
CA ALA A 55 17.31 -51.48 -45.91
C ALA A 55 16.56 -50.27 -46.48
N SER A 56 16.03 -50.37 -47.72
CA SER A 56 15.23 -49.31 -48.32
C SER A 56 13.91 -49.09 -47.58
N HIS A 57 13.24 -50.17 -47.15
CA HIS A 57 12.02 -50.07 -46.34
C HIS A 57 12.31 -49.47 -44.95
N ALA A 58 13.40 -49.88 -44.31
CA ALA A 58 13.82 -49.33 -43.02
C ALA A 58 14.18 -47.84 -43.13
N LEU A 59 14.83 -47.42 -44.23
CA LEU A 59 15.14 -46.03 -44.51
C LEU A 59 13.86 -45.20 -44.66
N ALA A 60 12.93 -45.63 -45.51
CA ALA A 60 11.66 -44.95 -45.71
C ALA A 60 10.86 -44.82 -44.40
N ALA A 61 10.77 -45.91 -43.62
CA ALA A 61 10.10 -45.88 -42.31
C ALA A 61 10.83 -45.02 -41.27
N SER A 62 12.15 -44.83 -41.40
CA SER A 62 12.89 -43.89 -40.55
C SER A 62 12.66 -42.45 -40.96
N GLU A 63 12.56 -42.16 -42.26
CA GLU A 63 12.28 -40.82 -42.78
C GLU A 63 10.87 -40.36 -42.42
N GLU A 64 9.87 -41.25 -42.56
CA GLU A 64 8.49 -40.98 -42.14
C GLU A 64 8.39 -40.69 -40.63
N ARG A 65 9.07 -41.51 -39.80
CA ARG A 65 9.12 -41.27 -38.35
C ARG A 65 9.81 -39.97 -37.99
N LYS A 66 10.91 -39.61 -38.67
CA LYS A 66 11.57 -38.32 -38.47
C LYS A 66 10.63 -37.16 -38.80
N TYR A 67 9.95 -37.23 -39.94
CA TYR A 67 8.98 -36.22 -40.34
C TYR A 67 7.84 -36.08 -39.31
N ALA A 68 7.30 -37.20 -38.82
CA ALA A 68 6.26 -37.18 -37.79
C ALA A 68 6.75 -36.55 -36.47
N ILE A 69 7.98 -36.84 -36.05
CA ILE A 69 8.61 -36.23 -34.87
C ILE A 69 8.81 -34.73 -35.09
N ASP A 70 9.29 -34.30 -36.25
CA ASP A 70 9.52 -32.88 -36.55
C ASP A 70 8.20 -32.09 -36.53
N VAL A 71 7.12 -32.66 -37.08
CA VAL A 71 5.77 -32.06 -37.04
C VAL A 71 5.25 -31.98 -35.60
N GLN A 72 5.36 -33.04 -34.82
CA GLN A 72 4.96 -33.03 -33.41
C GLN A 72 5.78 -32.05 -32.57
N ALA A 73 7.09 -31.97 -32.81
CA ALA A 73 7.96 -31.04 -32.12
C ALA A 73 7.59 -29.58 -32.45
N ALA A 74 7.27 -29.29 -33.72
CA ALA A 74 6.81 -27.97 -34.13
C ALA A 74 5.47 -27.59 -33.46
N ASP A 75 4.51 -28.50 -33.44
CA ASP A 75 3.21 -28.29 -32.77
C ASP A 75 3.38 -28.09 -31.25
N MET A 76 4.19 -28.93 -30.58
CA MET A 76 4.48 -28.77 -29.16
C MET A 76 5.16 -27.42 -28.85
N LEU A 77 6.08 -26.97 -29.71
CA LEU A 77 6.73 -25.67 -29.55
C LEU A 77 5.74 -24.51 -29.74
N ASP A 78 4.82 -24.61 -30.69
CA ASP A 78 3.79 -23.59 -30.90
C ASP A 78 2.82 -23.52 -29.71
N GLN A 79 2.35 -24.67 -29.22
CA GLN A 79 1.52 -24.76 -28.03
C GLN A 79 2.23 -24.21 -26.78
N ALA A 80 3.52 -24.51 -26.61
CA ALA A 80 4.32 -23.98 -25.51
C ALA A 80 4.46 -22.45 -25.60
N ARG A 81 4.63 -21.90 -26.81
CA ARG A 81 4.67 -20.43 -27.03
C ARG A 81 3.33 -19.79 -26.69
N LEU A 82 2.23 -20.34 -27.20
CA LEU A 82 0.88 -19.84 -26.89
C LEU A 82 0.56 -19.90 -25.40
N ALA A 83 0.97 -20.98 -24.71
CA ALA A 83 0.80 -21.10 -23.26
C ALA A 83 1.65 -20.07 -22.50
N ALA A 84 2.90 -19.85 -22.93
CA ALA A 84 3.78 -18.84 -22.34
C ALA A 84 3.24 -17.41 -22.55
N ASP A 85 2.70 -17.10 -23.73
CA ASP A 85 2.11 -15.79 -24.01
C ASP A 85 0.85 -15.54 -23.17
N ARG A 86 -0.03 -16.54 -23.03
CA ARG A 86 -1.21 -16.44 -22.14
C ARG A 86 -0.81 -16.25 -20.68
N GLU A 87 0.20 -16.98 -20.22
CA GLU A 87 0.68 -16.85 -18.84
C GLU A 87 1.33 -15.49 -18.60
N LYS A 88 2.09 -14.97 -19.58
CA LYS A 88 2.63 -13.62 -19.55
C LYS A 88 1.51 -12.58 -19.48
N GLU A 89 0.46 -12.69 -20.30
CA GLU A 89 -0.69 -11.79 -20.25
C GLU A 89 -1.37 -11.83 -18.88
N ARG A 90 -1.59 -13.04 -18.33
CA ARG A 90 -2.17 -13.25 -17.00
C ARG A 90 -1.34 -12.57 -15.91
N LEU A 91 -0.02 -12.77 -15.91
CA LEU A 91 0.90 -12.14 -14.96
C LEU A 91 0.93 -10.62 -15.09
N MET A 92 0.92 -10.10 -16.32
CA MET A 92 0.90 -8.65 -16.56
C MET A 92 -0.41 -8.01 -16.06
N GLU A 93 -1.54 -8.70 -16.21
CA GLU A 93 -2.81 -8.21 -15.68
C GLU A 93 -2.82 -8.23 -14.14
N GLN A 94 -2.29 -9.29 -13.52
CA GLN A 94 -2.12 -9.33 -12.06
C GLN A 94 -1.23 -8.19 -11.55
N VAL A 95 -0.11 -7.93 -12.21
CA VAL A 95 0.77 -6.81 -11.86
C VAL A 95 0.03 -5.47 -12.01
N ARG A 96 -0.77 -5.28 -13.05
CA ARG A 96 -1.57 -4.06 -13.22
C ARG A 96 -2.60 -3.89 -12.11
N GLU A 97 -3.30 -4.95 -11.72
CA GLU A 97 -4.25 -4.92 -10.61
C GLU A 97 -3.56 -4.58 -9.29
N GLU A 98 -2.44 -5.22 -8.99
CA GLU A 98 -1.64 -4.96 -7.77
C GLU A 98 -1.10 -3.53 -7.73
N VAL A 99 -0.58 -3.02 -8.86
CA VAL A 99 -0.11 -1.63 -8.98
C VAL A 99 -1.28 -0.65 -8.78
N SER A 100 -2.44 -0.92 -9.39
CA SER A 100 -3.63 -0.08 -9.24
C SER A 100 -4.16 -0.07 -7.80
N LEU A 101 -4.17 -1.23 -7.12
CA LEU A 101 -4.53 -1.33 -5.70
C LEU A 101 -3.54 -0.58 -4.81
N THR A 102 -2.24 -0.75 -5.06
CA THR A 102 -1.18 -0.07 -4.31
C THR A 102 -1.25 1.44 -4.51
N HIS A 103 -1.48 1.89 -5.74
CA HIS A 103 -1.62 3.31 -6.06
C HIS A 103 -2.83 3.94 -5.38
N ARG A 104 -3.99 3.26 -5.39
CA ARG A 104 -5.18 3.73 -4.66
C ARG A 104 -4.93 3.86 -3.16
N ARG A 105 -4.37 2.82 -2.54
CA ARG A 105 -4.00 2.86 -1.10
C ARG A 105 -3.02 3.98 -0.79
N TRP A 106 -2.05 4.22 -1.68
CA TRP A 106 -1.09 5.31 -1.51
C TRP A 106 -1.76 6.68 -1.58
N ILE A 107 -2.68 6.91 -2.54
CA ILE A 107 -3.45 8.15 -2.62
C ILE A 107 -4.32 8.35 -1.37
N GLU A 108 -5.01 7.31 -0.91
CA GLU A 108 -5.83 7.36 0.31
C GLU A 108 -4.98 7.70 1.55
N ALA A 109 -3.82 7.05 1.70
CA ALA A 109 -2.88 7.32 2.79
C ALA A 109 -2.34 8.76 2.71
N LEU A 110 -2.01 9.24 1.50
CA LEU A 110 -1.51 10.60 1.29
C LEU A 110 -2.55 11.66 1.66
N GLU A 111 -3.82 11.46 1.31
CA GLU A 111 -4.87 12.41 1.67
C GLU A 111 -5.16 12.39 3.17
N MET A 112 -5.10 11.22 3.82
CA MET A 112 -5.16 11.11 5.28
C MET A 112 -4.00 11.84 5.97
N GLU A 113 -2.77 11.65 5.50
CA GLU A 113 -1.57 12.29 6.05
C GLU A 113 -1.61 13.81 5.86
N LYS A 114 -2.01 14.28 4.67
CA LYS A 114 -2.21 15.71 4.40
C LYS A 114 -3.27 16.32 5.31
N SER A 115 -4.39 15.64 5.52
CA SER A 115 -5.45 16.10 6.41
C SER A 115 -4.94 16.23 7.85
N ALA A 116 -4.26 15.19 8.35
CA ALA A 116 -3.66 15.18 9.69
C ALA A 116 -2.59 16.27 9.86
N PHE A 117 -1.75 16.48 8.84
CA PHE A 117 -0.75 17.54 8.82
C PHE A 117 -1.38 18.93 8.88
N LEU A 118 -2.41 19.19 8.05
CA LEU A 118 -3.11 20.48 8.06
C LEU A 118 -3.83 20.74 9.38
N GLU A 119 -4.37 19.70 10.03
CA GLU A 119 -4.94 19.79 11.36
C GLU A 119 -3.88 20.16 12.42
N ASP A 120 -2.74 19.46 12.39
CA ASP A 120 -1.62 19.74 13.29
C ASP A 120 -1.09 21.17 13.11
N LEU A 121 -0.94 21.61 11.85
CA LEU A 121 -0.51 22.95 11.50
C LEU A 121 -1.50 24.02 12.02
N ARG A 122 -2.81 23.83 11.79
CA ARG A 122 -3.85 24.76 12.28
C ARG A 122 -3.85 24.89 13.79
N ARG A 123 -3.70 23.76 14.50
CA ARG A 123 -3.64 23.76 15.97
C ARG A 123 -2.41 24.52 16.46
N ARG A 124 -1.22 24.21 15.95
CA ARG A 124 0.03 24.89 16.33
C ARG A 124 0.00 26.38 16.00
N ALA A 125 -0.49 26.75 14.81
CA ALA A 125 -0.61 28.14 14.41
C ALA A 125 -1.57 28.90 15.35
N GLY A 126 -2.71 28.30 15.71
CA GLY A 126 -3.64 28.87 16.68
C GLY A 126 -2.98 29.14 18.03
N THR A 127 -2.35 28.13 18.62
CA THR A 127 -1.63 28.27 19.89
C THR A 127 -0.57 29.37 19.82
N TYR A 128 0.25 29.38 18.78
CA TYR A 128 1.31 30.39 18.62
C TYR A 128 0.74 31.82 18.48
N VAL A 129 -0.37 31.99 17.75
CA VAL A 129 -1.05 33.29 17.63
C VAL A 129 -1.60 33.73 18.99
N PHE A 130 -2.25 32.84 19.75
CA PHE A 130 -2.79 33.20 21.08
C PHE A 130 -1.69 33.53 22.09
N GLU A 131 -0.57 32.78 22.08
CA GLU A 131 0.60 33.10 22.90
C GLU A 131 1.19 34.46 22.54
N THR A 132 1.35 34.74 21.23
CA THR A 132 1.87 36.03 20.75
C THR A 132 0.94 37.17 21.13
N VAL A 133 -0.37 37.02 20.95
CA VAL A 133 -1.35 38.06 21.33
C VAL A 133 -1.34 38.29 22.84
N ARG A 134 -1.24 37.22 23.65
CA ARG A 134 -1.11 37.36 25.10
C ARG A 134 0.13 38.16 25.48
N GLN A 135 1.27 37.83 24.87
CA GLN A 135 2.53 38.55 25.13
C GLN A 135 2.41 40.02 24.73
N VAL A 136 1.87 40.32 23.54
CA VAL A 136 1.68 41.70 23.07
C VAL A 136 0.73 42.47 23.97
N LEU A 137 -0.36 41.87 24.46
CA LEU A 137 -1.31 42.54 25.35
C LEU A 137 -0.74 42.78 26.76
N ILE A 138 0.17 41.92 27.22
CA ILE A 138 0.94 42.16 28.44
C ILE A 138 1.94 43.31 28.21
N ASP A 139 2.67 43.29 27.09
CA ASP A 139 3.66 44.33 26.77
C ASP A 139 3.01 45.71 26.53
N LEU A 140 1.75 45.74 26.05
CA LEU A 140 0.94 46.95 25.86
C LEU A 140 0.07 47.32 27.07
N ALA A 141 0.13 46.59 28.18
CA ALA A 141 -0.57 46.95 29.41
C ALA A 141 0.09 48.17 30.07
N ASP A 142 -0.19 49.34 29.51
CA ASP A 142 0.20 50.65 30.01
C ASP A 142 -0.92 51.28 30.88
N GLU A 143 -0.63 52.44 31.47
CA GLU A 143 -1.59 53.17 32.33
C GLU A 143 -2.93 53.46 31.62
N GLU A 144 -2.96 53.64 30.30
CA GLU A 144 -4.20 53.91 29.56
C GLU A 144 -5.06 52.65 29.45
N LEU A 145 -4.45 51.50 29.16
CA LEU A 145 -5.15 50.23 29.13
C LEU A 145 -5.68 49.87 30.53
N GLU A 146 -4.86 50.02 31.57
CA GLU A 146 -5.24 49.80 32.97
C GLU A 146 -6.50 50.60 33.37
N GLN A 147 -6.54 51.89 33.05
CA GLN A 147 -7.72 52.73 33.27
C GLN A 147 -8.95 52.19 32.54
N ARG A 148 -8.78 51.71 31.31
CA ARG A 148 -9.87 51.15 30.52
C ARG A 148 -10.37 49.82 31.10
N MET A 149 -9.50 48.99 31.64
CA MET A 149 -9.87 47.75 32.33
C MET A 149 -10.78 48.04 33.52
N VAL A 150 -10.43 49.02 34.35
CA VAL A 150 -11.24 49.44 35.51
C VAL A 150 -12.61 49.94 35.07
N GLN A 151 -12.69 50.75 34.01
CA GLN A 151 -13.98 51.22 33.48
C GLN A 151 -14.89 50.08 33.00
N ILE A 152 -14.31 49.06 32.35
CA ILE A 152 -15.07 47.89 31.91
C ILE A 152 -15.54 47.06 33.11
N PHE A 153 -14.68 46.86 34.11
CA PHE A 153 -15.02 46.16 35.34
C PHE A 153 -16.17 46.86 36.10
N VAL A 154 -16.07 48.18 36.31
CA VAL A 154 -17.13 48.98 36.95
C VAL A 154 -18.45 48.87 36.19
N ARG A 155 -18.41 48.94 34.85
CA ARG A 155 -19.60 48.75 34.02
C ARG A 155 -20.19 47.35 34.18
N ARG A 156 -19.35 46.32 34.27
CA ARG A 156 -19.78 44.92 34.45
C ARG A 156 -20.47 44.71 35.79
N VAL A 157 -19.94 45.31 36.86
CA VAL A 157 -20.57 45.33 38.20
C VAL A 157 -21.93 46.03 38.13
N ALA A 158 -22.03 47.17 37.45
CA ALA A 158 -23.29 47.88 37.29
C ALA A 158 -24.32 47.12 36.44
N SER A 159 -23.88 46.26 35.52
CA SER A 159 -24.72 45.46 34.63
C SER A 159 -24.94 44.02 35.07
N LEU A 160 -24.69 43.69 36.35
CA LEU A 160 -24.93 42.34 36.88
C LEU A 160 -26.40 41.95 36.70
N LYS A 161 -26.64 40.69 36.30
CA LYS A 161 -28.01 40.17 36.16
C LYS A 161 -28.67 40.06 37.54
N PRO A 162 -30.02 40.10 37.63
CA PRO A 162 -30.73 39.98 38.91
C PRO A 162 -30.30 38.78 39.77
N ASP A 163 -30.05 37.63 39.13
CA ASP A 163 -29.62 36.41 39.82
C ASP A 163 -28.19 36.53 40.39
N GLU A 164 -27.27 37.14 39.62
CA GLU A 164 -25.89 37.39 40.04
C GLU A 164 -25.84 38.44 41.17
N LYS A 165 -26.70 39.44 41.08
CA LYS A 165 -26.88 40.48 42.09
C LYS A 165 -27.30 39.88 43.43
N MET A 166 -28.29 39.00 43.42
CA MET A 166 -28.77 38.31 44.61
C MET A 166 -27.70 37.41 45.23
N LEU A 167 -26.86 36.75 44.42
CA LEU A 167 -25.75 35.94 44.91
C LEU A 167 -24.67 36.79 45.57
N LEU A 168 -24.34 37.95 45.00
CA LEU A 168 -23.39 38.90 45.57
C LEU A 168 -23.93 39.48 46.90
N GLU A 169 -25.19 39.88 46.94
CA GLU A 169 -25.85 40.39 48.15
C GLU A 169 -25.83 39.32 49.27
N LYS A 170 -26.13 38.05 48.94
CA LYS A 170 -26.02 36.93 49.90
C LYS A 170 -24.60 36.68 50.39
N ALA A 171 -23.61 36.83 49.52
CA ALA A 171 -22.20 36.68 49.91
C ALA A 171 -21.72 37.82 50.83
N LEU A 172 -22.43 38.96 50.83
CA LEU A 172 -22.12 40.12 51.68
C LEU A 172 -23.06 40.23 52.89
N ASP A 173 -23.94 39.25 53.12
CA ASP A 173 -24.79 39.13 54.31
C ASP A 173 -24.01 38.47 55.48
N ALA A 174 -22.85 39.05 55.80
CA ALA A 174 -21.98 38.64 56.89
C ALA A 174 -21.78 39.81 57.86
N PRO A 175 -21.47 39.56 59.15
CA PRO A 175 -21.28 40.61 60.15
C PRO A 175 -20.17 41.62 59.78
N GLU A 176 -19.17 41.17 59.03
CA GLU A 176 -18.05 41.97 58.52
C GLU A 176 -17.87 41.66 57.02
N PRO A 177 -18.61 42.34 56.13
CA PRO A 177 -18.56 42.04 54.71
C PRO A 177 -17.30 42.62 54.07
N THR A 178 -16.33 41.75 53.79
CA THR A 178 -15.10 42.12 53.08
C THR A 178 -15.17 41.77 51.59
N ILE A 179 -14.79 42.70 50.73
CA ILE A 179 -14.49 42.44 49.31
C ILE A 179 -12.99 42.52 49.09
N SER A 180 -12.41 41.44 48.53
CA SER A 180 -11.03 41.45 48.03
C SER A 180 -11.04 41.79 46.54
N VAL A 181 -10.34 42.86 46.17
CA VAL A 181 -10.11 43.24 44.77
C VAL A 181 -8.64 43.00 44.46
N LYS A 182 -8.37 42.04 43.57
CA LYS A 182 -7.04 41.71 43.09
C LYS A 182 -6.81 42.31 41.71
N THR A 183 -5.69 43.00 41.53
CA THR A 183 -5.33 43.59 40.24
C THR A 183 -3.92 43.19 39.81
N ALA A 184 -3.71 43.12 38.49
CA ALA A 184 -2.39 42.87 37.91
C ALA A 184 -1.41 44.03 38.12
N PHE A 185 -1.93 45.24 38.36
CA PHE A 185 -1.22 46.51 38.45
C PHE A 185 -1.59 47.29 39.72
N GLU A 186 -0.80 48.30 40.07
CA GLU A 186 -1.10 49.19 41.20
C GLU A 186 -2.20 50.18 40.82
N LEU A 187 -3.34 50.13 41.53
CA LEU A 187 -4.43 51.08 41.30
C LEU A 187 -4.10 52.45 41.89
N ASN A 188 -4.12 53.47 41.04
CA ASN A 188 -4.06 54.86 41.49
C ASN A 188 -5.34 55.26 42.28
N ARG A 189 -5.28 56.41 42.97
CA ARG A 189 -6.37 56.85 43.85
C ARG A 189 -7.72 57.02 43.13
N GLN A 190 -7.70 57.49 41.89
CA GLN A 190 -8.90 57.76 41.11
C GLN A 190 -9.58 56.48 40.65
N LEU A 191 -8.79 55.46 40.28
CA LEU A 191 -9.28 54.14 39.91
C LEU A 191 -9.83 53.38 41.13
N LYS A 192 -9.16 53.46 42.29
CA LYS A 192 -9.69 52.91 43.55
C LYS A 192 -11.06 53.51 43.87
N GLN A 193 -11.17 54.83 43.85
CA GLN A 193 -12.44 55.52 44.12
C GLN A 193 -13.56 55.10 43.16
N SER A 194 -13.25 54.92 41.87
CA SER A 194 -14.24 54.47 40.88
C SER A 194 -14.76 53.05 41.18
N ILE A 195 -13.89 52.15 41.66
CA ILE A 195 -14.27 50.79 42.07
C ILE A 195 -15.10 50.84 43.36
N GLU A 196 -14.68 51.64 44.35
CA GLU A 196 -15.40 51.83 45.60
C GLU A 196 -16.82 52.34 45.34
N GLU A 197 -17.00 53.36 44.49
CA GLU A 197 -18.30 53.91 44.13
C GLU A 197 -19.21 52.87 43.46
N ALA A 198 -18.65 51.98 42.64
CA ALA A 198 -19.39 50.91 41.97
C ALA A 198 -19.82 49.78 42.92
N LEU A 199 -19.01 49.50 43.95
CA LEU A 199 -19.24 48.42 44.92
C LEU A 199 -20.02 48.87 46.16
N LYS A 200 -20.04 50.17 46.46
CA LYS A 200 -20.76 50.78 47.59
C LYS A 200 -22.25 50.41 47.67
N PRO A 201 -23.02 50.24 46.57
CA PRO A 201 -24.41 49.81 46.65
C PRO A 201 -24.59 48.38 47.20
N PHE A 202 -23.53 47.56 47.16
CA PHE A 202 -23.52 46.17 47.60
C PHE A 202 -22.86 46.01 48.97
N LEU A 203 -22.00 46.95 49.37
CA LEU A 203 -21.42 47.01 50.71
C LEU A 203 -22.39 47.66 51.70
N GLY A 204 -22.57 47.03 52.86
CA GLY A 204 -23.16 47.68 54.03
C GLY A 204 -22.26 48.78 54.62
N PRO A 205 -22.77 49.55 55.60
CA PRO A 205 -22.02 50.65 56.23
C PRO A 205 -20.70 50.23 56.92
N ASP A 206 -20.58 48.95 57.30
CA ASP A 206 -19.42 48.39 58.00
C ASP A 206 -18.53 47.51 57.10
N GLY A 207 -18.75 47.52 55.78
CA GLY A 207 -17.96 46.71 54.85
C GLY A 207 -16.60 47.33 54.51
N GLU A 208 -15.60 46.48 54.26
CA GLU A 208 -14.25 46.89 53.86
C GLU A 208 -13.88 46.36 52.48
N ILE A 209 -13.15 47.15 51.69
CA ILE A 209 -12.58 46.75 50.41
C ILE A 209 -11.06 46.64 50.56
N VAL A 210 -10.54 45.42 50.40
CA VAL A 210 -9.11 45.11 50.48
C VAL A 210 -8.55 44.99 49.08
N TYR A 211 -7.51 45.78 48.79
CA TYR A 211 -6.82 45.74 47.51
C TYR A 211 -5.54 44.90 47.61
N GLU A 212 -5.38 43.95 46.70
CA GLU A 212 -4.15 43.17 46.55
C GLU A 212 -3.60 43.32 45.13
N THR A 213 -2.33 43.67 44.99
CA THR A 213 -1.66 43.66 43.69
C THR A 213 -0.94 42.33 43.52
N ASN A 214 -1.29 41.58 42.47
CA ASN A 214 -0.66 40.31 42.14
C ASN A 214 -0.32 40.27 40.65
N GLY A 215 0.97 40.41 40.32
CA GLY A 215 1.47 40.41 38.94
C GLY A 215 1.35 39.07 38.20
N ARG A 216 0.77 38.03 38.82
CA ARG A 216 0.45 36.74 38.16
C ARG A 216 -0.96 36.65 37.60
N THR A 217 -1.85 37.54 38.00
CA THR A 217 -3.15 37.72 37.34
C THR A 217 -2.82 38.42 36.03
N GLY A 218 -2.97 37.78 34.87
CA GLY A 218 -2.77 38.50 33.60
C GLY A 218 -3.66 39.74 33.55
N ALA A 219 -3.29 40.70 32.71
CA ALA A 219 -3.91 42.03 32.56
C ALA A 219 -5.43 42.06 32.86
N GLY A 220 -5.79 42.30 34.13
CA GLY A 220 -7.13 42.01 34.63
C GLY A 220 -7.38 42.39 36.08
N ILE A 221 -8.66 42.34 36.46
CA ILE A 221 -9.23 42.71 37.76
C ILE A 221 -10.14 41.57 38.23
N GLU A 222 -9.89 41.09 39.44
CA GLU A 222 -10.67 40.03 40.07
C GLU A 222 -11.25 40.50 41.39
N MET A 223 -12.53 40.26 41.60
CA MET A 223 -13.25 40.57 42.83
C MET A 223 -13.73 39.27 43.47
N MET A 224 -13.47 39.13 44.77
CA MET A 224 -13.97 38.03 45.60
C MET A 224 -14.72 38.58 46.81
N ALA A 225 -15.87 37.99 47.09
CA ALA A 225 -16.66 38.26 48.29
C ALA A 225 -17.23 36.92 48.79
N HIS A 226 -16.78 36.43 49.96
CA HIS A 226 -17.26 35.20 50.63
C HIS A 226 -17.81 34.09 49.70
N GLY A 227 -16.99 33.60 48.77
CA GLY A 227 -17.35 32.50 47.86
C GLY A 227 -17.98 32.92 46.51
N TYR A 228 -18.34 34.19 46.34
CA TYR A 228 -18.66 34.79 45.04
C TYR A 228 -17.41 35.38 44.40
N LYS A 229 -17.15 35.03 43.13
CA LYS A 229 -16.03 35.53 42.34
C LYS A 229 -16.55 36.21 41.08
N LEU A 230 -16.09 37.42 40.82
CA LEU A 230 -16.28 38.16 39.57
C LEU A 230 -14.91 38.56 39.03
N SER A 231 -14.47 37.93 37.95
CA SER A 231 -13.24 38.31 37.25
C SER A 231 -13.54 38.95 35.90
N TRP A 232 -12.69 39.91 35.54
CA TRP A 232 -12.54 40.38 34.18
C TRP A 232 -11.04 40.42 33.89
N SER A 233 -10.57 39.53 33.03
CA SER A 233 -9.18 39.53 32.57
C SER A 233 -9.12 39.35 31.06
N ILE A 234 -8.08 39.90 30.43
CA ILE A 234 -7.79 39.65 29.01
C ILE A 234 -7.59 38.14 28.78
N ASP A 235 -7.01 37.45 29.75
CA ASP A 235 -6.78 36.01 29.72
C ASP A 235 -8.09 35.22 29.58
N ASP A 236 -9.15 35.60 30.30
CA ASP A 236 -10.47 34.94 30.21
C ASP A 236 -11.07 35.06 28.78
N TYR A 237 -10.86 36.20 28.11
CA TYR A 237 -11.32 36.41 26.73
C TYR A 237 -10.50 35.62 25.72
N LEU A 238 -9.18 35.60 25.87
CA LEU A 238 -8.29 34.81 25.03
C LEU A 238 -8.56 33.32 25.20
N GLU A 239 -8.77 32.86 26.43
CA GLU A 239 -9.13 31.46 26.72
C GLU A 239 -10.49 31.11 26.11
N SER A 240 -11.51 31.96 26.27
CA SER A 240 -12.80 31.73 25.61
C SER A 240 -12.68 31.70 24.07
N LEU A 241 -11.79 32.52 23.49
CA LEU A 241 -11.59 32.57 22.04
C LEU A 241 -10.84 31.33 21.55
N GLU A 242 -9.81 30.92 22.28
CA GLU A 242 -9.04 29.69 22.05
C GLU A 242 -9.96 28.47 22.15
N GLN A 243 -10.81 28.37 23.17
CA GLN A 243 -11.78 27.29 23.30
C GLN A 243 -12.76 27.24 22.13
N LYS A 244 -13.28 28.39 21.68
CA LYS A 244 -14.15 28.47 20.49
C LYS A 244 -13.39 28.05 19.22
N PHE A 245 -12.14 28.49 19.06
CA PHE A 245 -11.29 28.10 17.94
C PHE A 245 -11.05 26.58 17.93
N LEU A 246 -10.70 25.99 19.07
CA LEU A 246 -10.53 24.55 19.24
C LEU A 246 -11.82 23.77 18.98
N GLN A 247 -12.98 24.29 19.39
CA GLN A 247 -14.27 23.68 19.07
C GLN A 247 -14.59 23.73 17.58
N ILE A 248 -14.31 24.85 16.90
CA ILE A 248 -14.50 24.98 15.45
C ILE A 248 -13.58 24.00 14.72
N LEU A 249 -12.30 23.92 15.13
CA LEU A 249 -11.35 22.95 14.60
C LEU A 249 -11.86 21.51 14.76
N LYS A 250 -12.34 21.13 15.94
CA LYS A 250 -12.94 19.81 16.21
C LYS A 250 -14.19 19.53 15.37
N LYS A 251 -15.02 20.55 15.14
CA LYS A 251 -16.26 20.41 14.37
C LYS A 251 -15.99 20.23 12.88
N GLU A 252 -15.03 20.97 12.33
CA GLU A 252 -14.61 20.79 10.93
C GLU A 252 -13.91 19.44 10.70
N THR A 253 -13.06 19.01 11.64
CA THR A 253 -12.37 17.71 11.55
C THR A 253 -13.33 16.53 11.71
N GLY A 254 -14.30 16.59 12.63
CA GLY A 254 -15.36 15.58 12.76
C GLY A 254 -16.30 15.49 11.55
N ALA A 255 -16.56 16.62 10.87
CA ALA A 255 -17.37 16.64 9.65
C ALA A 255 -16.62 16.15 8.41
N SER A 256 -15.29 16.32 8.35
CA SER A 256 -14.45 15.82 7.24
C SER A 256 -14.22 14.31 7.34
N GLY A 257 -14.05 13.76 8.55
CA GLY A 257 -13.86 12.32 8.77
C GLY A 257 -15.06 11.45 8.39
N SER A 258 -16.29 11.97 8.45
CA SER A 258 -17.50 11.23 8.07
C SER A 258 -17.73 11.18 6.55
N LYS A 259 -17.16 12.09 5.77
CA LYS A 259 -17.33 12.10 4.31
C LYS A 259 -16.37 11.18 3.55
N GLY A 260 -15.30 10.70 4.21
CA GLY A 260 -14.35 9.75 3.62
C GLY A 260 -14.71 8.27 3.77
N ALA A 261 -15.72 7.92 4.58
CA ALA A 261 -16.11 6.53 4.85
C ALA A 261 -17.30 6.03 4.01
N ALA A 262 -17.82 6.85 3.09
CA ALA A 262 -19.01 6.57 2.30
C ALA A 262 -18.80 6.87 0.82
N VAL A 263 -17.75 6.30 0.21
CA VAL A 263 -17.63 6.11 -1.25
C VAL A 263 -16.88 4.81 -1.50
#